data_AF-A0A524HGQ2-F1
#
_entry.id   AF-A0A524HGQ2-F1
#
_cell.length_a   1.000
_cell.length_b   1.000
_cell.length_c   1.000
_cell.angle_alpha   90.00
_cell.angle_beta   90.00
_cell.angle_gamma   90.00
#
_symmetry.space_group_name_H-M   'P 1'
#
loop_
_entity.id
_entity.type
_entity.pdbx_description
1 polymer ?
#
loop_
_entity_poly.entity_id
_entity_poly.type
_entity_poly.pdbx_seq_one_letter_code
_entity_poly.pdbx_strand_id
1 'polypeptide(L)' 'CNEFFLTGTAAEVIGVVDIDGRTIGDGKPGPITKLLRKKFFEYAHENG' A
#
# COMPACT_ATOMS: atom_id res chain seq x y z
N CYS A 1 -1.57 12.36 -9.41
CA CYS A 1 -1.24 11.08 -8.75
C CYS A 1 -2.50 10.56 -8.06
N ASN A 2 -2.85 9.28 -8.21
CA ASN A 2 -4.11 8.71 -7.68
C ASN A 2 -3.89 7.80 -6.47
N GLU A 3 -2.68 7.26 -6.30
CA GLU A 3 -2.33 6.37 -5.20
C GLU A 3 -0.89 6.63 -4.76
N PHE A 4 -0.63 6.47 -3.46
CA PHE A 4 0.69 6.41 -2.88
C PHE A 4 0.78 5.21 -1.95
N PHE A 5 1.96 4.61 -1.84
CA PHE A 5 2.22 3.53 -0.91
C PHE A 5 3.66 3.59 -0.40
N LEU A 6 3.87 3.02 0.78
CA LEU A 6 5.19 2.83 1.39
C LEU A 6 5.53 1.34 1.41
N THR A 7 6.82 1.06 1.34
CA THR A 7 7.36 -0.30 1.44
C THR A 7 8.35 -0.41 2.58
N GLY A 8 8.31 -1.48 3.36
CA GLY A 8 9.33 -1.78 4.35
C GLY A 8 9.28 -3.25 4.79
N THR A 9 10.39 -3.78 5.31
CA THR A 9 10.46 -5.18 5.73
C THR A 9 9.42 -5.54 6.79
N ALA A 10 9.20 -4.64 7.77
CA ALA A 10 8.18 -4.83 8.82
C ALA A 10 6.83 -4.20 8.47
N ALA A 11 6.82 -3.16 7.64
CA ALA A 11 5.63 -2.43 7.23
C ALA A 11 4.89 -3.09 6.05
N GLU A 12 5.56 -4.01 5.35
CA GLU A 12 5.13 -4.60 4.08
C GLU A 12 4.79 -3.51 3.04
N VAL A 13 3.61 -3.57 2.44
CA VAL A 13 3.03 -2.53 1.57
C VAL A 13 1.87 -1.85 2.31
N ILE A 14 2.02 -0.54 2.54
CA ILE A 14 1.02 0.30 3.22
C ILE A 14 0.55 1.39 2.28
N GLY A 15 -0.77 1.52 2.10
CA GLY A 15 -1.36 2.61 1.33
C GLY A 15 -1.39 3.92 2.10
N VAL A 16 -0.93 5.00 1.45
CA VAL A 16 -0.97 6.36 1.98
C VAL A 16 -2.20 7.05 1.39
N VAL A 17 -3.06 7.55 2.27
CA VAL A 17 -4.34 8.18 1.91
C VAL A 17 -4.40 9.67 2.22
N ASP A 18 -3.42 10.19 2.96
CA ASP A 18 -3.28 11.61 3.28
C ASP A 18 -1.80 11.99 3.33
N ILE A 19 -1.46 13.14 2.73
CA ILE A 19 -0.14 13.75 2.84
C ILE A 19 -0.34 15.23 3.16
N ASP A 20 0.22 15.69 4.27
CA ASP A 20 0.14 17.09 4.74
C ASP A 20 -1.30 17.63 4.79
N GLY A 21 -2.25 16.79 5.25
CA GLY A 21 -3.67 17.14 5.35
C GLY A 21 -4.39 17.18 4.00
N ARG A 22 -3.75 16.71 2.93
CA ARG A 22 -4.36 16.53 1.61
C ARG A 22 -4.70 15.07 1.40
N THR A 23 -5.99 14.79 1.33
CA THR A 23 -6.50 13.47 0.95
C THR A 23 -6.07 13.09 -0.46
N ILE A 24 -5.50 11.90 -0.60
CA ILE A 24 -5.13 11.30 -1.88
C ILE A 24 -6.32 10.53 -2.42
N GLY A 25 -6.71 10.81 -3.66
CA GLY A 25 -7.81 10.11 -4.32
C GLY A 25 -9.12 10.26 -3.55
N ASP A 26 -9.70 9.13 -3.12
CA ASP A 26 -10.95 9.04 -2.37
C ASP A 26 -10.73 8.79 -0.85
N GLY A 27 -9.49 8.95 -0.37
CA GLY A 27 -9.12 8.67 1.02
C GLY A 27 -9.04 7.19 1.34
N LYS A 28 -8.96 6.32 0.33
CA LYS A 28 -8.79 4.87 0.49
C LYS A 28 -7.57 4.37 -0.30
N PRO A 29 -6.92 3.29 0.15
CA PRO A 29 -5.92 2.62 -0.67
C PRO A 29 -6.54 2.17 -1.99
N GLY A 30 -5.94 2.59 -3.10
CA GLY A 30 -6.47 2.28 -4.41
C GLY A 30 -6.19 0.83 -4.85
N PRO A 31 -6.71 0.44 -6.03
CA PRO A 31 -6.63 -0.94 -6.52
C PRO A 31 -5.20 -1.47 -6.67
N ILE A 32 -4.24 -0.63 -7.08
CA ILE A 32 -2.86 -1.08 -7.31
C ILE A 32 -2.16 -1.36 -5.97
N THR A 33 -2.33 -0.48 -5.00
CA THR A 33 -1.81 -0.64 -3.65
C THR A 33 -2.34 -1.92 -2.99
N LYS A 34 -3.64 -2.20 -3.14
CA LYS A 34 -4.26 -3.42 -2.62
C LYS A 34 -3.72 -4.68 -3.30
N LEU A 35 -3.53 -4.64 -4.62
CA LEU A 35 -2.96 -5.74 -5.39
C LEU A 35 -1.53 -6.04 -4.95
N LEU A 36 -0.70 -5.01 -4.81
CA LEU A 36 0.69 -5.16 -4.38
C LEU A 36 0.78 -5.70 -2.95
N ARG A 37 -0.03 -5.18 -2.03
CA ARG A 37 -0.12 -5.71 -0.66
C ARG A 37 -0.47 -7.19 -0.64
N LYS A 38 -1.48 -7.60 -1.41
CA LYS A 38 -1.89 -9.02 -1.49
C LYS A 38 -0.74 -9.89 -2.01
N LYS A 39 -0.12 -9.51 -3.13
CA LYS A 39 0.98 -10.28 -3.73
C LYS A 39 2.21 -10.36 -2.84
N PHE A 40 2.54 -9.26 -2.16
CA PHE A 40 3.67 -9.24 -1.22
C PHE A 40 3.42 -10.17 -0.05
N PHE A 41 2.21 -10.14 0.53
CA PHE A 41 1.83 -11.01 1.64
C PHE A 41 1.87 -12.50 1.24
N GLU A 42 1.33 -12.85 0.07
CA GLU A 42 1.42 -14.22 -0.49
C GLU A 42 2.88 -14.67 -0.62
N TYR A 43 3.72 -13.86 -1.26
CA TYR A 43 5.13 -14.16 -1.44
C TYR A 43 5.90 -14.26 -0.12
N ALA A 44 5.70 -13.31 0.80
CA ALA A 44 6.42 -13.27 2.08
C ALA A 44 6.04 -14.45 3.00
N HIS A 45 4.81 -14.97 2.91
CA HIS A 45 4.39 -16.15 3.64
C HIS A 45 4.85 -17.47 3.01
N GLU A 46 4.97 -17.54 1.68
CA GLU A 46 5.49 -18.72 0.98
C GLU A 46 7.02 -18.84 1.08
N ASN A 47 7.73 -17.73 1.26
CA ASN A 47 9.19 -17.65 1.27
C ASN A 47 9.81 -17.21 2.62
N GLY A 48 8.99 -17.16 3.68
CA GLY A 48 9.39 -16.78 5.04
C GLY A 48 9.88 -17.93 5.90
#